data_AF-A0A1I0XQT7-F1
#
_entry.id   AF-A0A1I0XQT7-F1
#
_cell.length_a   1.000
_cell.length_b   1.000
_cell.length_c   1.000
_cell.angle_alpha   90.00
_cell.angle_beta   90.00
_cell.angle_gamma   90.00
#
_symmetry.space_group_name_H-M   'P 1'
#
loop_
_entity.id
_entity.type
_entity.pdbx_description
1 polymer ?
#
loop_
_entity_poly.entity_id
_entity_poly.type
_entity_poly.pdbx_seq_one_letter_code
_entity_poly.pdbx_strand_id
1 'polypeptide(L)'
;MNGDDCSMSLILNIGNLVKDENSKDKDNVKNKNILTLASKESDLDDEKVQSKLAKIKAKLMSGKRLSRKEMEFLRQYDNELYMLALKMERLRKTVENQLKSCKSKEEVSIVITRFLSGLNKNDPEFQIKANTINEAAKEFMKTDRYNNLPETTQEAKKQKDNDKDTFTLSKDLKKENEPWIEINEFSYQEMYE
;
A
#
# COMPACT_ATOMS: atom_id res chain seq x y z
N MET A 1 72.04 -21.34 28.22
CA MET A 1 72.59 -20.66 29.41
C MET A 1 72.80 -19.21 29.03
N ASN A 2 72.18 -18.32 29.83
CA ASN A 2 72.34 -16.85 29.92
C ASN A 2 71.84 -16.05 28.70
N GLY A 3 70.99 -15.04 28.83
CA GLY A 3 70.45 -14.37 30.01
C GLY A 3 69.80 -13.06 29.57
N ASP A 4 68.65 -12.78 30.19
CA ASP A 4 68.23 -11.49 30.71
C ASP A 4 67.46 -10.50 29.79
N ASP A 5 66.14 -10.53 30.06
CA ASP A 5 65.33 -9.40 30.54
C ASP A 5 64.52 -8.54 29.55
N CYS A 6 63.25 -8.91 29.47
CA CYS A 6 62.10 -8.01 29.38
C CYS A 6 62.12 -6.96 30.52
N SER A 7 61.69 -5.72 30.24
CA SER A 7 60.44 -5.14 30.79
C SER A 7 60.40 -3.59 30.73
N MET A 8 59.33 -3.09 30.10
CA MET A 8 58.55 -1.86 30.40
C MET A 8 59.01 -0.45 29.96
N SER A 9 58.35 0.04 28.90
CA SER A 9 57.41 1.19 28.86
C SER A 9 57.76 2.51 29.60
N LEU A 10 57.86 3.63 28.87
CA LEU A 10 56.80 4.67 28.86
C LEU A 10 57.02 5.73 27.76
N ILE A 11 55.89 6.23 27.25
CA ILE A 11 55.66 7.18 26.16
C ILE A 11 56.09 8.62 26.54
N LEU A 12 56.52 9.43 25.56
CA LEU A 12 56.04 10.82 25.42
C LEU A 12 56.20 11.40 24.01
N ASN A 13 55.07 11.90 23.54
CA ASN A 13 54.68 12.47 22.26
C ASN A 13 55.10 13.96 22.16
N ILE A 14 55.74 14.38 21.08
CA ILE A 14 55.85 15.80 20.71
C ILE A 14 55.53 15.92 19.22
N GLY A 15 54.39 16.55 18.95
CA GLY A 15 53.70 16.57 17.67
C GLY A 15 54.36 17.41 16.57
N ASN A 16 53.86 17.21 15.36
CA ASN A 16 53.99 18.16 14.27
C ASN A 16 52.62 18.51 13.69
N LEU A 17 52.40 19.82 13.60
CA LEU A 17 51.21 20.51 13.13
C LEU A 17 51.04 20.40 11.61
N VAL A 18 49.77 20.31 11.20
CA VAL A 18 49.23 20.57 9.86
C VAL A 18 49.37 22.05 9.49
N LYS A 19 49.69 22.33 8.22
CA LYS A 19 49.08 23.38 7.36
C LYS A 19 49.77 23.35 5.99
N ASP A 20 49.05 22.92 4.97
CA ASP A 20 49.30 23.35 3.58
C ASP A 20 47.96 23.61 2.89
N GLU A 21 47.91 24.73 2.18
CA GLU A 21 46.74 25.35 1.58
C GLU A 21 46.61 24.96 0.09
N ASN A 22 45.37 24.70 -0.32
CA ASN A 22 44.79 25.08 -1.63
C ASN A 22 45.32 24.46 -2.95
N SER A 23 44.54 23.57 -3.60
CA SER A 23 44.40 23.53 -5.07
C SER A 23 43.18 22.72 -5.53
N LYS A 24 42.43 23.28 -6.48
CA LYS A 24 41.33 22.67 -7.23
C LYS A 24 41.91 21.80 -8.37
N ASP A 25 41.27 20.66 -8.70
CA ASP A 25 40.79 20.30 -10.07
C ASP A 25 40.50 18.79 -10.27
N LYS A 26 39.23 18.53 -10.62
CA LYS A 26 38.62 17.63 -11.62
C LYS A 26 39.43 16.47 -12.24
N ASP A 27 38.86 15.24 -12.16
CA ASP A 27 38.39 14.39 -13.29
C ASP A 27 38.31 12.89 -12.87
N ASN A 28 37.11 12.29 -12.87
CA ASN A 28 36.63 11.25 -13.82
C ASN A 28 37.35 9.89 -13.63
N VAL A 29 36.70 8.79 -13.20
CA VAL A 29 36.06 7.82 -14.11
C VAL A 29 35.07 6.89 -13.35
N LYS A 30 33.80 7.01 -13.75
CA LYS A 30 32.80 5.95 -14.06
C LYS A 30 32.64 4.75 -13.10
N ASN A 31 31.57 4.80 -12.32
CA ASN A 31 30.67 3.65 -12.18
C ASN A 31 29.21 4.13 -12.30
N LYS A 32 28.80 4.43 -13.53
CA LYS A 32 27.42 4.76 -13.91
C LYS A 32 26.80 3.50 -14.47
N ASN A 33 25.89 2.89 -13.71
CA ASN A 33 24.84 1.95 -14.10
C ASN A 33 24.06 1.68 -12.80
N ILE A 34 22.98 2.38 -12.47
CA ILE A 34 21.61 2.09 -12.92
C ILE A 34 20.71 3.21 -12.36
N LEU A 35 19.64 3.52 -13.10
CA LEU A 35 18.54 4.45 -12.80
C LEU A 35 18.66 5.86 -13.41
N THR A 36 18.76 5.90 -14.73
CA THR A 36 18.55 7.11 -15.53
C THR A 36 17.31 6.94 -16.39
N LEU A 37 16.13 7.03 -15.80
CA LEU A 37 14.87 7.23 -16.52
C LEU A 37 13.94 8.09 -15.66
N ALA A 38 13.58 9.26 -16.19
CA ALA A 38 12.62 10.24 -15.69
C ALA A 38 13.13 11.40 -14.81
N SER A 39 14.23 12.06 -15.20
CA SER A 39 14.29 13.52 -15.03
C SER A 39 13.57 14.16 -16.22
N LYS A 40 12.24 14.03 -16.23
CA LYS A 40 11.43 14.87 -17.12
C LYS A 40 11.36 16.22 -16.41
N GLU A 41 12.11 17.17 -16.92
CA GLU A 41 12.11 18.58 -16.48
C GLU A 41 10.65 19.02 -16.30
N SER A 42 10.22 19.05 -15.05
CA SER A 42 9.01 19.74 -14.69
C SER A 42 9.44 21.14 -14.33
N ASP A 43 9.21 22.09 -15.23
CA ASP A 43 9.26 23.53 -14.94
C ASP A 43 8.11 23.94 -13.99
N LEU A 44 7.81 23.10 -13.00
CA LEU A 44 6.85 23.36 -11.95
C LEU A 44 7.63 23.93 -10.78
N ASP A 45 7.32 25.19 -10.50
CA ASP A 45 7.72 25.88 -9.27
C ASP A 45 7.47 25.00 -8.03
N ASP A 46 8.42 25.02 -7.08
CA ASP A 46 8.39 24.22 -5.86
C ASP A 46 7.08 24.43 -5.07
N GLU A 47 6.55 25.66 -5.07
CA GLU A 47 5.27 25.98 -4.45
C GLU A 47 4.10 25.20 -5.09
N LYS A 48 4.10 25.08 -6.42
CA LYS A 48 3.06 24.33 -7.16
C LYS A 48 3.18 22.84 -6.89
N VAL A 49 4.40 22.31 -6.76
CA VAL A 49 4.65 20.91 -6.40
C VAL A 49 4.08 20.62 -5.01
N GLN A 50 4.42 21.44 -4.01
CA GLN A 50 3.94 21.27 -2.64
C GLN A 50 2.41 21.42 -2.54
N SER A 51 1.82 22.41 -3.21
CA SER A 51 0.36 22.58 -3.27
C SER A 51 -0.33 21.34 -3.84
N LYS A 52 0.23 20.74 -4.89
CA LYS A 52 -0.32 19.54 -5.51
C LYS A 52 -0.13 18.30 -4.64
N LEU A 53 1.02 18.13 -3.99
CA LEU A 53 1.26 17.07 -3.00
C LEU A 53 0.24 17.15 -1.86
N ALA A 54 0.01 18.34 -1.30
CA ALA A 54 -0.96 18.54 -0.23
C ALA A 54 -2.38 18.14 -0.66
N LYS A 55 -2.81 18.51 -1.88
CA LYS A 55 -4.11 18.11 -2.44
C LYS A 55 -4.23 16.60 -2.60
N ILE A 56 -3.19 15.95 -3.13
CA ILE A 56 -3.16 14.50 -3.31
C ILE A 56 -3.19 13.79 -1.96
N LYS A 57 -2.39 14.25 -1.00
CA LYS A 57 -2.37 13.72 0.37
C LYS A 57 -3.74 13.85 1.04
N ALA A 58 -4.38 15.01 0.98
CA ALA A 58 -5.71 15.21 1.55
C ALA A 58 -6.74 14.26 0.92
N LYS A 59 -6.69 14.08 -0.41
CA LYS A 59 -7.53 13.14 -1.14
C LYS A 59 -7.29 11.70 -0.69
N LEU A 60 -6.03 11.28 -0.60
CA LEU A 60 -5.66 9.94 -0.16
C LEU A 60 -6.10 9.68 1.30
N MET A 61 -5.85 10.63 2.21
CA MET A 61 -6.26 10.55 3.62
C MET A 61 -7.78 10.44 3.80
N SER A 62 -8.56 11.01 2.87
CA SER A 62 -10.02 10.84 2.84
C SER A 62 -10.49 9.46 2.36
N GLY A 63 -9.58 8.55 1.97
CA GLY A 63 -9.90 7.21 1.46
C GLY A 63 -10.33 7.18 0.00
N LYS A 64 -10.22 8.32 -0.71
CA LYS A 64 -10.63 8.44 -2.12
C LYS A 64 -9.54 7.94 -3.06
N ARG A 65 -9.98 7.38 -4.18
CA ARG A 65 -9.08 6.86 -5.21
C ARG A 65 -8.27 7.99 -5.86
N LEU A 66 -6.97 7.79 -5.98
CA LEU A 66 -6.12 8.66 -6.76
C LEU A 66 -6.26 8.35 -8.25
N SER A 67 -6.26 9.39 -9.08
CA SER A 67 -6.23 9.26 -10.53
C SER A 67 -4.85 8.83 -11.00
N ARG A 68 -4.76 8.28 -12.22
CA ARG A 68 -3.47 7.88 -12.83
C ARG A 68 -2.45 9.03 -12.85
N LYS A 69 -2.91 10.26 -13.13
CA LYS A 69 -2.05 11.46 -13.13
C LYS A 69 -1.53 11.82 -11.74
N GLU A 70 -2.32 11.61 -10.70
CA GLU A 70 -1.91 11.84 -9.31
C GLU A 70 -0.93 10.74 -8.85
N MET A 71 -1.16 9.48 -9.22
CA MET A 71 -0.24 8.37 -8.95
C MET A 71 1.13 8.58 -9.60
N GLU A 72 1.15 8.95 -10.89
CA GLU A 72 2.40 9.23 -11.61
C GLU A 72 3.13 10.44 -11.01
N PHE A 73 2.39 11.45 -10.54
CA PHE A 73 2.97 12.58 -9.82
C PHE A 73 3.63 12.14 -8.51
N LEU A 74 2.96 11.32 -7.69
CA LEU A 74 3.58 10.80 -6.46
C LEU A 74 4.85 10.01 -6.74
N ARG A 75 4.86 9.18 -7.79
CA ARG A 75 6.06 8.41 -8.19
C ARG A 75 7.29 9.29 -8.44
N GLN A 76 7.09 10.53 -8.86
CA GLN A 76 8.16 11.47 -9.19
C GLN A 76 8.60 12.32 -8.00
N TYR A 77 7.68 12.73 -7.12
CA TYR A 77 7.97 13.72 -6.05
C TYR A 77 7.89 13.17 -4.63
N ASP A 78 7.14 12.09 -4.37
CA ASP A 78 6.95 11.51 -3.03
C ASP A 78 6.70 9.99 -3.12
N ASN A 79 7.79 9.22 -3.08
CA ASN A 79 7.74 7.77 -3.21
C ASN A 79 7.07 7.09 -2.00
N GLU A 80 7.19 7.66 -0.79
CA GLU A 80 6.54 7.08 0.39
C GLU A 80 5.02 7.18 0.27
N LEU A 81 4.52 8.35 -0.12
CA LEU A 81 3.09 8.57 -0.33
C LEU A 81 2.56 7.76 -1.52
N TYR A 82 3.38 7.54 -2.56
CA TYR A 82 3.06 6.64 -3.66
C TYR A 82 2.85 5.19 -3.19
N MET A 83 3.76 4.67 -2.36
CA MET A 83 3.65 3.32 -1.81
C MET A 83 2.41 3.17 -0.91
N LEU A 84 2.13 4.18 -0.07
CA LEU A 84 0.90 4.20 0.72
C LEU A 84 -0.35 4.17 -0.17
N ALA A 85 -0.36 4.94 -1.27
CA ALA A 85 -1.45 4.95 -2.22
C ALA A 85 -1.67 3.58 -2.88
N LEU A 86 -0.60 2.86 -3.25
CA LEU A 86 -0.70 1.50 -3.78
C LEU A 86 -1.29 0.52 -2.77
N LYS A 87 -0.91 0.62 -1.48
CA LYS A 87 -1.52 -0.19 -0.42
C LYS A 87 -3.02 0.05 -0.33
N MET A 88 -3.46 1.31 -0.32
CA MET A 88 -4.88 1.66 -0.24
C MET A 88 -5.66 1.24 -1.49
N GLU A 89 -5.07 1.35 -2.68
CA GLU A 89 -5.65 0.88 -3.94
C GLU A 89 -5.90 -0.65 -3.91
N ARG A 90 -4.95 -1.43 -3.36
CA ARG A 90 -5.11 -2.88 -3.17
C ARG A 90 -6.19 -3.21 -2.16
N LEU A 91 -6.14 -2.58 -0.98
CA LEU A 91 -7.16 -2.74 0.06
C LEU A 91 -8.57 -2.47 -0.49
N ARG A 92 -8.73 -1.37 -1.22
CA ARG A 92 -9.98 -1.01 -1.88
C ARG A 92 -10.45 -2.08 -2.85
N LYS A 93 -9.57 -2.60 -3.72
CA LYS A 93 -9.94 -3.70 -4.65
C LYS A 93 -10.40 -4.94 -3.89
N THR A 94 -9.74 -5.30 -2.80
CA THR A 94 -10.15 -6.43 -1.95
C THR A 94 -11.54 -6.22 -1.38
N VAL A 95 -11.82 -5.03 -0.82
CA VAL A 95 -13.15 -4.68 -0.30
C VAL A 95 -14.20 -4.72 -1.41
N GLU A 96 -13.94 -4.06 -2.55
CA GLU A 96 -14.85 -4.04 -3.70
C GLU A 96 -15.18 -5.45 -4.21
N ASN A 97 -14.19 -6.35 -4.26
CA ASN A 97 -14.39 -7.74 -4.67
C ASN A 97 -15.26 -8.51 -3.69
N GLN A 98 -15.07 -8.33 -2.38
CA GLN A 98 -15.92 -8.97 -1.36
C GLN A 98 -17.35 -8.39 -1.36
N LEU A 99 -17.52 -7.09 -1.58
CA LEU A 99 -18.85 -6.49 -1.73
C LEU A 99 -19.57 -7.01 -2.98
N LYS A 100 -18.81 -7.24 -4.07
CA LYS A 100 -19.32 -7.85 -5.32
C LYS A 100 -19.70 -9.33 -5.19
N SER A 101 -19.29 -10.05 -4.15
CA SER A 101 -19.70 -11.43 -3.92
C SER A 101 -20.95 -11.55 -3.03
N CYS A 102 -21.28 -10.49 -2.29
CA CYS A 102 -22.45 -10.45 -1.41
C CYS A 102 -23.76 -10.62 -2.17
N LYS A 103 -24.70 -11.37 -1.60
CA LYS A 103 -26.00 -11.74 -2.17
C LYS A 103 -27.18 -11.05 -1.49
N SER A 104 -26.95 -10.37 -0.37
CA SER A 104 -27.95 -9.60 0.38
C SER A 104 -27.33 -8.33 0.97
N LYS A 105 -28.16 -7.35 1.33
CA LYS A 105 -27.71 -6.14 2.03
C LYS A 105 -27.21 -6.44 3.45
N GLU A 106 -27.75 -7.48 4.07
CA GLU A 106 -27.24 -8.06 5.32
C GLU A 106 -25.80 -8.57 5.17
N GLU A 107 -25.49 -9.37 4.14
CA GLU A 107 -24.13 -9.85 3.88
C GLU A 107 -23.15 -8.69 3.63
N VAL A 108 -23.57 -7.66 2.89
CA VAL A 108 -22.78 -6.44 2.67
C VAL A 108 -22.40 -5.78 4.00
N SER A 109 -23.36 -5.63 4.91
CA SER A 109 -23.12 -5.02 6.22
C SER A 109 -22.14 -5.84 7.05
N ILE A 110 -22.29 -7.18 7.06
CA ILE A 110 -21.37 -8.11 7.74
C ILE A 110 -19.95 -7.97 7.19
N VAL A 111 -19.78 -7.93 5.86
CA VAL A 111 -18.47 -7.78 5.22
C VAL A 111 -17.81 -6.46 5.61
N ILE A 112 -18.54 -5.34 5.60
CA ILE A 112 -18.01 -4.03 6.00
C ILE A 112 -17.57 -4.04 7.46
N THR A 113 -18.44 -4.54 8.36
CA THR A 113 -18.11 -4.67 9.79
C THR A 113 -16.88 -5.54 10.00
N ARG A 114 -16.77 -6.67 9.29
CA ARG A 114 -15.61 -7.57 9.37
C ARG A 114 -14.31 -6.87 8.99
N PHE A 115 -14.30 -6.11 7.89
CA PHE A 115 -13.11 -5.35 7.49
C PHE A 115 -12.72 -4.30 8.52
N LEU A 116 -13.68 -3.54 9.04
CA LEU A 116 -13.43 -2.50 10.05
C LEU A 116 -12.96 -3.09 11.38
N SER A 117 -13.55 -4.20 11.83
CA SER A 117 -13.15 -4.88 13.07
C SER A 117 -11.77 -5.52 12.97
N GLY A 118 -11.34 -5.89 11.76
CA GLY A 118 -10.02 -6.46 11.51
C GLY A 118 -8.88 -5.43 11.51
N LEU A 119 -9.18 -4.13 11.58
CA LEU A 119 -8.15 -3.10 11.62
C LEU A 119 -7.50 -3.00 13.00
N ASN A 120 -6.17 -2.95 13.03
CA ASN A 120 -5.40 -2.67 14.23
C ASN A 120 -5.43 -1.17 14.54
N LYS A 121 -5.97 -0.79 15.70
CA LYS A 121 -6.04 0.61 16.15
C LYS A 121 -4.66 1.24 16.41
N ASN A 122 -3.63 0.43 16.61
CA ASN A 122 -2.26 0.90 16.86
C ASN A 122 -1.47 1.12 15.55
N ASP A 123 -2.05 0.80 14.39
CA ASP A 123 -1.42 1.01 13.09
C ASP A 123 -1.42 2.52 12.75
N PRO A 124 -0.28 3.13 12.36
CA PRO A 124 -0.24 4.52 11.91
C PRO A 124 -1.15 4.78 10.69
N GLU A 125 -1.40 3.76 9.86
CA GLU A 125 -2.29 3.82 8.70
C GLU A 125 -3.75 3.47 9.05
N PHE A 126 -4.10 3.29 10.33
CA PHE A 126 -5.44 2.87 10.76
C PHE A 126 -6.55 3.75 10.18
N GLN A 127 -6.42 5.07 10.32
CA GLN A 127 -7.46 6.01 9.91
C GLN A 127 -7.66 6.01 8.39
N ILE A 128 -6.57 5.95 7.61
CA ILE A 128 -6.65 5.93 6.15
C ILE A 128 -7.21 4.60 5.63
N LYS A 129 -6.90 3.47 6.28
CA LYS A 129 -7.50 2.16 5.98
C LYS A 129 -9.00 2.16 6.25
N ALA A 130 -9.43 2.67 7.41
CA ALA A 130 -10.84 2.82 7.76
C ALA A 130 -11.58 3.71 6.75
N ASN A 131 -11.02 4.86 6.41
CA ASN A 131 -11.59 5.77 5.41
C ASN A 131 -11.69 5.11 4.03
N THR A 132 -10.67 4.34 3.62
CA THR A 132 -10.66 3.61 2.34
C THR A 132 -11.76 2.56 2.28
N ILE A 133 -11.94 1.77 3.35
CA ILE A 133 -13.04 0.79 3.46
C ILE A 133 -14.40 1.49 3.39
N ASN A 134 -14.58 2.56 4.16
CA ASN A 134 -15.85 3.30 4.21
C ASN A 134 -16.20 3.94 2.87
N GLU A 135 -15.23 4.55 2.17
CA GLU A 135 -15.50 5.17 0.87
C GLU A 135 -15.78 4.11 -0.21
N ALA A 136 -15.08 2.97 -0.20
CA ALA A 136 -15.36 1.86 -1.11
C ALA A 136 -16.77 1.27 -0.88
N ALA A 137 -17.16 1.08 0.38
CA ALA A 137 -18.50 0.64 0.75
C ALA A 137 -19.58 1.63 0.31
N LYS A 138 -19.37 2.92 0.56
CA LYS A 138 -20.28 4.01 0.16
C LYS A 138 -20.45 4.10 -1.35
N GLU A 139 -19.39 3.92 -2.13
CA GLU A 139 -19.48 3.87 -3.59
C GLU A 139 -20.26 2.64 -4.05
N PHE A 140 -20.00 1.47 -3.46
CA PHE A 140 -20.71 0.25 -3.78
C PHE A 140 -22.20 0.33 -3.46
N MET A 141 -22.58 0.93 -2.33
CA MET A 141 -23.99 1.13 -1.93
C MET A 141 -24.77 2.05 -2.87
N LYS A 142 -24.09 2.84 -3.70
CA LYS A 142 -24.74 3.67 -4.74
C LYS A 142 -24.97 2.92 -6.05
N THR A 143 -24.46 1.70 -6.18
CA THR A 143 -24.59 0.93 -7.42
C THR A 143 -25.97 0.29 -7.55
N ASP A 144 -26.45 0.14 -8.78
CA ASP A 144 -27.71 -0.58 -9.06
C ASP A 144 -27.65 -2.02 -8.55
N ARG A 145 -26.46 -2.64 -8.58
CA ARG A 145 -26.25 -3.97 -8.03
C ARG A 145 -26.67 -4.03 -6.56
N TYR A 146 -26.24 -3.07 -5.73
CA TYR A 146 -26.62 -3.02 -4.32
C TYR A 146 -28.11 -2.75 -4.14
N ASN A 147 -28.67 -1.82 -4.93
CA ASN A 147 -30.10 -1.48 -4.86
C ASN A 147 -31.00 -2.68 -5.18
N ASN A 148 -30.54 -3.56 -6.08
CA ASN A 148 -31.24 -4.78 -6.47
C ASN A 148 -30.97 -5.98 -5.54
N LEU A 149 -30.10 -5.84 -4.53
CA LEU A 149 -29.91 -6.92 -3.55
C LEU A 149 -31.15 -7.05 -2.67
N PRO A 150 -31.59 -8.28 -2.35
CA PRO A 150 -32.59 -8.51 -1.32
C PRO A 150 -32.08 -8.03 0.06
N GLU A 151 -33.00 -7.70 0.96
CA GLU A 151 -32.65 -7.22 2.30
C GLU A 151 -31.94 -8.32 3.09
N THR A 152 -32.52 -9.53 3.07
CA THR A 152 -32.03 -10.66 3.88
C THR A 152 -31.39 -11.76 3.06
N THR A 153 -30.49 -12.49 3.71
CA THR A 153 -29.86 -13.69 3.12
C THR A 153 -30.88 -14.79 2.84
N GLN A 154 -31.98 -14.85 3.61
CA GLN A 154 -33.04 -15.82 3.41
C GLN A 154 -33.85 -15.55 2.14
N GLU A 155 -34.19 -14.29 1.86
CA GLU A 155 -34.84 -13.89 0.60
C GLU A 155 -33.96 -14.22 -0.61
N ALA A 156 -32.65 -13.97 -0.52
CA ALA A 156 -31.70 -14.32 -1.57
C ALA A 156 -31.69 -15.82 -1.90
N LYS A 157 -31.82 -16.69 -0.88
CA LYS A 157 -31.90 -18.15 -1.07
C LYS A 157 -33.21 -18.55 -1.74
N LYS A 158 -34.34 -18.01 -1.28
CA LYS A 158 -35.68 -18.30 -1.82
C LYS A 158 -35.80 -17.92 -3.31
N GLN A 159 -35.25 -16.77 -3.72
CA GLN A 159 -35.23 -16.37 -5.12
C GLN A 159 -34.42 -17.34 -5.99
N LYS A 160 -33.25 -17.77 -5.51
CA LYS A 160 -32.43 -18.76 -6.22
C LYS A 160 -33.10 -20.13 -6.35
N ASP A 161 -33.91 -20.51 -5.38
CA ASP A 161 -34.58 -21.80 -5.41
C ASP A 161 -35.80 -21.76 -6.34
N ASN A 162 -36.54 -20.65 -6.39
CA ASN A 162 -37.61 -20.45 -7.38
C ASN A 162 -37.09 -20.37 -8.84
N ASP A 163 -35.90 -19.80 -9.08
CA ASP A 163 -35.29 -19.76 -10.42
C ASP A 163 -34.79 -21.14 -10.89
N LYS A 164 -34.36 -22.01 -9.96
CA LYS A 164 -33.88 -23.37 -10.26
C LYS A 164 -34.97 -24.34 -10.66
N ASP A 165 -36.23 -24.07 -10.28
CA ASP A 165 -37.36 -24.92 -10.65
C ASP A 165 -37.70 -24.84 -12.16
N THR A 166 -36.98 -24.01 -12.94
CA THR A 166 -37.11 -23.92 -14.40
C THR A 166 -35.97 -24.58 -15.20
N PHE A 167 -34.94 -25.17 -14.56
CA PHE A 167 -33.85 -25.85 -15.29
C PHE A 167 -33.39 -27.12 -14.56
N THR A 168 -33.85 -28.27 -15.04
CA THR A 168 -33.47 -29.58 -14.52
C THR A 168 -32.04 -29.96 -14.93
N LEU A 169 -31.28 -30.34 -13.90
CA LEU A 169 -30.25 -31.38 -13.88
C LEU A 169 -28.98 -31.16 -14.75
N SER A 170 -27.95 -30.57 -14.14
CA SER A 170 -26.58 -31.08 -14.29
C SER A 170 -25.80 -30.86 -13.00
N LYS A 171 -25.30 -31.98 -12.52
CA LYS A 171 -24.61 -32.22 -11.26
C LYS A 171 -23.16 -31.69 -11.31
N ASP A 172 -22.61 -31.48 -10.13
CA ASP A 172 -21.17 -31.55 -9.82
C ASP A 172 -20.27 -30.39 -10.27
N LEU A 173 -20.10 -29.40 -9.37
CA LEU A 173 -18.78 -28.85 -9.05
C LEU A 173 -18.68 -28.58 -7.54
N LYS A 174 -18.13 -29.62 -6.89
CA LYS A 174 -17.24 -29.66 -5.73
C LYS A 174 -17.20 -28.42 -4.83
N LYS A 175 -17.61 -28.66 -3.57
CA LYS A 175 -17.02 -28.02 -2.38
C LYS A 175 -15.51 -28.17 -2.45
N GLU A 176 -14.79 -27.06 -2.63
CA GLU A 176 -13.43 -26.94 -2.13
C GLU A 176 -13.31 -25.61 -1.38
N ASN A 177 -12.66 -25.72 -0.22
CA ASN A 177 -12.36 -24.66 0.72
C ASN A 177 -11.61 -23.51 0.04
N GLU A 178 -12.10 -22.29 0.23
CA GLU A 178 -11.27 -21.09 0.08
C GLU A 178 -10.63 -20.77 1.45
N PRO A 179 -9.30 -20.60 1.51
CA PRO A 179 -8.55 -20.46 2.74
C PRO A 179 -8.84 -19.13 3.45
N TRP A 180 -8.78 -19.15 4.78
CA TRP A 180 -8.82 -17.96 5.62
C TRP A 180 -7.66 -17.04 5.24
N ILE A 181 -7.95 -15.90 4.59
CA ILE A 181 -6.98 -14.81 4.51
C ILE A 181 -7.01 -14.12 5.87
N GLU A 182 -6.17 -14.62 6.78
CA GLU A 182 -5.68 -13.81 7.89
C GLU A 182 -5.09 -12.54 7.30
N ILE A 183 -5.67 -11.40 7.69
CA ILE A 183 -5.11 -10.08 7.42
C ILE A 183 -3.94 -9.90 8.40
N ASN A 184 -2.94 -10.78 8.31
CA ASN A 184 -1.68 -10.63 9.00
C ASN A 184 -0.64 -10.21 7.96
N GLU A 185 -0.16 -8.98 8.14
CA GLU A 185 1.15 -8.50 7.71
C GLU A 185 1.61 -9.05 6.34
N PHE A 186 1.00 -8.51 5.29
CA PHE A 186 1.29 -8.84 3.89
C PHE A 186 2.79 -8.67 3.62
N SER A 187 3.49 -9.81 3.62
CA SER A 187 4.90 -9.96 3.33
C SER A 187 5.33 -9.12 2.11
N TYR A 188 6.43 -8.39 2.25
CA TYR A 188 7.05 -7.54 1.24
C TYR A 188 7.60 -8.30 0.01
N GLN A 189 7.14 -9.52 -0.28
CA GLN A 189 7.80 -10.41 -1.24
C GLN A 189 7.21 -10.37 -2.67
N GLU A 190 5.99 -9.86 -2.89
CA GLU A 190 5.40 -9.79 -4.25
C GLU A 190 5.71 -8.48 -5.00
N MET A 191 6.78 -7.77 -4.63
CA MET A 191 7.17 -6.50 -5.27
C MET A 191 8.12 -6.66 -6.46
N TYR A 192 8.55 -7.88 -6.80
CA TYR A 192 9.51 -8.15 -7.87
C TYR A 192 9.28 -9.50 -8.59
N GLU A 193 8.11 -9.69 -9.19
CA GLU A 193 7.93 -10.65 -10.31
C GLU A 193 7.27 -9.97 -11.51
#